data_AF-A0A7S1CXV9-F1
#
_entry.id   AF-A0A7S1CXV9-F1
#
_cell.length_a   1.000
_cell.length_b   1.000
_cell.length_c   1.000
_cell.angle_alpha   90.00
_cell.angle_beta   90.00
_cell.angle_gamma   90.00
#
_symmetry.space_group_name_H-M   'P 1'
#
loop_
_entity.id
_entity.type
_entity.pdbx_description
1 polymer ?
#
loop_
_entity_poly.entity_id
_entity_poly.type
_entity_poly.pdbx_seq_one_letter_code
_entity_poly.pdbx_strand_id
1 'polypeptide(L)'
;SLIWDDAVLTAAHCQNDVVAAGFDISLIQASVNRTVDNSSRRGTEHRRFVRRPFVAHPQHNRITFQNDVMILFLTSTINTNIVTPLPVVNPDPTTPTTGSDAIVLGLGVLTEGSSRTSDFLQEGNVQIIDSNTCNANGYQGEVV
;
A
#
# COMPACT_ATOMS: atom_id res chain seq x y z
N SER A 1 4.03 -0.54 0.73
CA SER A 1 4.73 -1.48 1.63
C SER A 1 6.23 -1.46 1.38
N LEU A 2 7.07 -1.36 2.43
CA LEU A 2 8.52 -1.51 2.29
C LEU A 2 8.85 -2.98 2.05
N ILE A 3 9.51 -3.29 0.94
CA ILE A 3 9.80 -4.67 0.50
C ILE A 3 11.30 -4.96 0.34
N TRP A 4 12.11 -3.90 0.34
CA TRP A 4 13.56 -3.94 0.45
C TRP A 4 14.02 -2.69 1.22
N ASP A 5 15.32 -2.52 1.48
CA ASP A 5 15.80 -1.35 2.21
C ASP A 5 15.59 -0.02 1.45
N ASP A 6 15.48 -0.06 0.13
CA ASP A 6 15.15 1.09 -0.73
C ASP A 6 13.96 0.87 -1.68
N ALA A 7 13.24 -0.25 -1.58
CA ALA A 7 12.14 -0.57 -2.50
C ALA A 7 10.78 -0.59 -1.79
N VAL A 8 9.80 0.08 -2.39
CA VAL A 8 8.42 0.18 -1.91
C VAL A 8 7.47 -0.38 -2.96
N LEU A 9 6.67 -1.36 -2.57
CA LEU A 9 5.55 -1.90 -3.35
C LEU A 9 4.31 -1.03 -3.13
N THR A 10 3.63 -0.66 -4.20
CA THR A 10 2.38 0.12 -4.18
C THR A 10 1.50 -0.23 -5.38
N ALA A 11 0.27 0.27 -5.42
CA ALA A 11 -0.57 0.23 -6.61
C ALA A 11 -0.06 1.18 -7.70
N ALA A 12 -0.22 0.80 -8.96
CA ALA A 12 0.17 1.62 -10.11
C ALA A 12 -0.79 2.81 -10.32
N HIS A 13 -2.07 2.65 -9.99
CA HIS A 13 -3.07 3.71 -10.13
C HIS A 13 -2.72 4.95 -9.30
N CYS A 14 -2.02 4.79 -8.17
CA CYS A 14 -1.61 5.91 -7.31
C CYS A 14 -0.78 6.96 -8.08
N GLN A 15 0.02 6.55 -9.08
CA GLN A 15 0.75 7.51 -9.91
C GLN A 15 -0.22 8.41 -10.72
N ASN A 16 -1.27 7.81 -11.27
CA ASN A 16 -2.24 8.53 -12.09
C ASN A 16 -3.04 9.51 -11.22
N ASP A 17 -3.41 9.12 -10.01
CA ASP A 17 -4.14 9.96 -9.06
C ASP A 17 -3.34 11.19 -8.65
N VAL A 18 -2.04 11.02 -8.37
CA VAL A 18 -1.13 12.14 -8.06
C VAL A 18 -1.09 13.14 -9.21
N VAL A 19 -0.94 12.63 -10.44
CA VAL A 19 -0.87 13.47 -11.64
C VAL A 19 -2.22 14.16 -11.91
N ALA A 20 -3.33 13.44 -11.77
CA ALA A 20 -4.68 13.97 -11.96
C ALA A 20 -5.03 15.05 -10.94
N ALA A 21 -4.55 14.92 -9.69
CA ALA A 21 -4.69 15.93 -8.65
C ALA A 21 -3.73 17.13 -8.82
N GLY A 22 -2.87 17.14 -9.85
CA GLY A 22 -1.97 18.24 -10.16
C GLY A 22 -0.74 18.34 -9.27
N PHE A 23 -0.40 17.27 -8.53
CA PHE A 23 0.79 17.26 -7.69
C PHE A 23 2.07 17.05 -8.50
N ASP A 24 3.15 17.71 -8.09
CA ASP A 24 4.48 17.43 -8.63
C ASP A 24 4.98 16.09 -8.10
N ILE A 25 4.98 15.10 -8.98
CA ILE A 25 5.48 13.74 -8.74
C ILE A 25 6.96 13.71 -8.28
N SER A 26 7.75 14.76 -8.51
CA SER A 26 9.13 14.89 -8.01
C SER A 26 9.19 15.07 -6.48
N LEU A 27 8.09 15.51 -5.87
CA LEU A 27 7.98 15.77 -4.44
C LEU A 27 7.44 14.58 -3.65
N ILE A 28 7.19 13.43 -4.30
CA ILE A 28 6.67 12.25 -3.63
C ILE A 28 7.67 11.75 -2.59
N GLN A 29 7.17 11.52 -1.38
CA GLN A 29 7.89 10.91 -0.29
C GLN A 29 7.19 9.65 0.19
N ALA A 30 7.98 8.63 0.49
CA ALA A 30 7.55 7.50 1.29
C ALA A 30 7.78 7.81 2.77
N SER A 31 6.72 7.73 3.56
CA SER A 31 6.77 7.75 5.02
C SER A 31 6.82 6.33 5.56
N VAL A 32 7.90 5.98 6.25
CA VAL A 32 8.14 4.64 6.79
C VAL A 32 8.13 4.69 8.32
N ASN A 33 7.52 3.69 8.96
CA ASN A 33 7.42 3.59 10.43
C ASN A 33 6.76 4.80 11.11
N ARG A 34 5.73 5.37 10.46
CA ARG A 34 4.97 6.50 11.02
C ARG A 34 4.11 6.02 12.20
N THR A 35 4.61 6.26 13.40
CA THR A 35 3.85 6.14 14.65
C THR A 35 3.52 7.53 15.17
N VAL A 36 2.38 7.67 15.83
CA VAL A 36 2.00 8.91 16.53
C VAL A 36 1.72 8.55 17.98
N ASP A 37 2.59 8.97 18.89
CA ASP A 37 2.32 8.89 20.32
C ASP A 37 1.53 10.12 20.75
N ASN A 38 0.29 9.87 21.17
CA ASN A 38 -0.67 10.90 21.61
C ASN A 38 -0.21 11.62 22.88
N SER A 39 0.67 10.99 23.68
CA SER A 39 1.17 11.55 24.95
C SER A 39 2.37 12.48 24.78
N SER A 40 3.24 12.23 23.78
CA SER A 40 4.52 12.93 23.64
C SER A 40 4.64 13.78 22.37
N ARG A 41 3.67 13.70 21.43
CA ARG A 41 3.78 14.28 20.06
C ARG A 41 5.05 13.87 19.33
N ARG A 42 5.69 12.78 19.74
CA ARG A 42 6.85 12.18 19.06
C ARG A 42 6.36 11.02 18.20
N GLY A 43 6.98 10.87 17.04
CA GLY A 43 6.72 9.77 16.12
C GLY A 43 8.04 9.22 15.58
N THR A 44 8.04 7.94 15.18
CA THR A 44 9.22 7.25 14.64
C THR A 44 9.31 7.31 13.12
N GLU A 45 8.74 8.37 12.51
CA GLU A 45 8.60 8.48 11.06
C GLU A 45 9.94 8.74 10.36
N HIS A 46 10.23 7.93 9.34
CA HIS A 46 11.35 8.11 8.43
C HIS A 46 10.81 8.47 7.04
N ARG A 47 11.02 9.71 6.60
CA ARG A 47 10.64 10.15 5.25
C ARG A 47 11.81 10.00 4.28
N ARG A 48 11.52 9.54 3.07
CA ARG A 48 12.46 9.45 1.95
C ARG A 48 11.78 9.91 0.69
N PHE A 49 12.47 10.71 -0.12
CA PHE A 49 12.00 11.00 -1.46
C PHE A 49 12.04 9.73 -2.33
N VAL A 50 11.17 9.69 -3.32
CA VAL A 50 11.15 8.61 -4.31
C VAL A 50 11.95 9.05 -5.54
N ARG A 51 12.90 8.22 -5.98
CA ARG A 51 13.65 8.45 -7.21
C ARG A 51 12.89 7.92 -8.42
N ARG A 52 13.09 8.56 -9.57
CA ARG A 52 12.62 8.08 -10.87
C ARG A 52 13.62 7.05 -11.47
N PRO A 53 13.17 6.17 -12.38
CA PRO A 53 11.79 5.99 -12.85
C PRO A 53 10.91 5.26 -11.82
N PHE A 54 9.59 5.47 -11.91
CA PHE A 54 8.61 4.65 -11.20
C PHE A 54 8.33 3.43 -12.07
N VAL A 55 8.35 2.23 -11.48
CA VAL A 55 8.32 0.98 -12.24
C VAL A 55 6.96 0.32 -12.08
N ALA A 56 5.99 0.78 -12.87
CA ALA A 56 4.68 0.14 -12.96
C ALA A 56 4.77 -1.17 -13.75
N HIS A 57 3.86 -2.11 -13.49
CA HIS A 57 3.76 -3.33 -14.28
C HIS A 57 3.57 -2.99 -15.77
N PRO A 58 4.33 -3.59 -16.69
CA PRO A 58 4.28 -3.23 -18.12
C PRO A 58 2.92 -3.52 -18.77
N GLN A 59 2.12 -4.40 -18.17
CA GLN A 59 0.76 -4.74 -18.60
C GLN A 59 -0.32 -4.13 -17.69
N HIS A 60 0.00 -3.08 -16.93
CA HIS A 60 -1.01 -2.38 -16.15
C HIS A 60 -2.09 -1.77 -17.06
N ASN A 61 -3.35 -2.10 -16.79
CA ASN A 61 -4.49 -1.52 -17.49
C ASN A 61 -5.22 -0.54 -16.56
N ARG A 62 -5.14 0.76 -16.88
CA ARG A 62 -5.76 1.83 -16.09
C ARG A 62 -7.29 1.84 -16.09
N ILE A 63 -7.93 1.13 -17.03
CA ILE A 63 -9.39 1.08 -17.15
C ILE A 63 -9.95 -0.08 -16.32
N THR A 64 -9.30 -1.24 -16.39
CA THR A 64 -9.76 -2.48 -15.71
C THR A 64 -8.97 -2.78 -14.43
N PHE A 65 -8.05 -1.89 -14.03
CA PHE A 65 -7.10 -2.09 -12.92
C PHE A 65 -6.31 -3.42 -12.95
N GLN A 66 -6.22 -4.07 -14.12
CA GLN A 66 -5.44 -5.29 -14.24
C GLN A 66 -3.96 -4.98 -14.05
N ASN A 67 -3.26 -5.84 -13.31
CA ASN A 67 -1.85 -5.68 -12.95
C ASN A 67 -1.56 -4.32 -12.29
N ASP A 68 -2.42 -3.88 -11.38
CA ASP A 68 -2.28 -2.64 -10.62
C ASP A 68 -1.19 -2.73 -9.54
N VAL A 69 0.05 -2.85 -9.98
CA VAL A 69 1.23 -2.99 -9.13
C VAL A 69 2.39 -2.16 -9.69
N MET A 70 3.10 -1.49 -8.78
CA MET A 70 4.23 -0.63 -9.08
C MET A 70 5.27 -0.71 -7.98
N ILE A 71 6.54 -0.68 -8.37
CA ILE A 71 7.68 -0.54 -7.46
C ILE A 71 8.22 0.88 -7.54
N LEU A 72 8.39 1.49 -6.38
CA LEU A 72 9.04 2.78 -6.17
C LEU A 72 10.39 2.55 -5.50
N PHE A 73 11.42 3.28 -5.93
CA PHE A 73 12.73 3.25 -5.28
C PHE A 73 12.96 4.54 -4.49
N LEU A 74 13.52 4.42 -3.29
CA LEU A 74 13.85 5.54 -2.43
C LEU A 74 15.17 6.19 -2.86
N THR A 75 15.34 7.49 -2.58
CA THR A 75 16.61 8.20 -2.83
C THR A 75 17.73 7.77 -1.87
N SER A 76 17.37 7.18 -0.73
CA SER A 76 18.31 6.58 0.22
C SER A 76 17.64 5.47 1.03
N THR A 77 18.44 4.51 1.47
CA THR A 77 17.97 3.32 2.18
C THR A 77 17.35 3.64 3.54
N ILE A 78 16.47 2.75 3.99
CA ILE A 78 15.94 2.67 5.35
C ILE A 78 16.83 1.72 6.15
N ASN A 79 17.13 2.06 7.40
CA ASN A 79 17.86 1.18 8.29
C ASN A 79 16.98 -0.02 8.67
N THR A 80 17.32 -1.20 8.15
CA THR A 80 16.56 -2.43 8.34
C THR A 80 16.63 -2.99 9.76
N ASN A 81 17.55 -2.50 10.60
CA ASN A 81 17.57 -2.81 12.02
C ASN A 81 16.44 -2.09 12.80
N ILE A 82 15.85 -1.05 12.21
CA ILE A 82 14.74 -0.29 12.79
C ILE A 82 13.41 -0.69 12.14
N VAL A 83 13.42 -0.92 10.83
CA VAL A 83 12.23 -1.27 10.06
C VAL A 83 12.53 -2.47 9.18
N THR A 84 11.92 -3.61 9.50
CA THR A 84 12.08 -4.84 8.72
C THR A 84 11.23 -4.76 7.44
N PRO A 85 11.81 -4.87 6.23
CA PRO A 85 11.04 -4.99 5.00
C PRO A 85 10.20 -6.28 4.99
N LEU A 86 9.04 -6.24 4.33
CA LEU A 86 8.18 -7.41 4.19
C LEU A 86 8.74 -8.40 3.15
N PRO A 87 8.63 -9.71 3.39
CA PRO A 87 8.92 -10.70 2.36
C PRO A 87 7.92 -10.52 1.21
N VAL A 88 8.45 -10.39 -0.02
CA VAL A 88 7.65 -10.05 -1.21
C VAL A 88 6.96 -11.26 -1.82
N VAL A 89 7.57 -12.43 -1.63
CA VAL A 89 7.14 -13.63 -2.33
C VAL A 89 6.32 -14.45 -1.36
N ASN A 90 5.01 -14.49 -1.62
CA ASN A 90 4.23 -15.65 -1.24
C ASN A 90 4.48 -16.72 -2.31
N PRO A 91 5.28 -17.76 -2.02
CA PRO A 91 5.61 -18.77 -3.01
C PRO A 91 4.43 -19.69 -3.32
N ASP A 92 3.39 -19.68 -2.48
CA ASP A 92 2.22 -20.53 -2.60
C ASP A 92 0.98 -19.69 -2.94
N PRO A 93 0.49 -19.75 -4.19
CA PRO A 93 -0.70 -19.01 -4.61
C PRO A 93 -1.98 -19.50 -3.91
N THR A 94 -1.94 -20.61 -3.18
CA THR A 94 -3.08 -21.14 -2.40
C THR A 94 -3.11 -20.63 -0.96
N THR A 95 -2.07 -19.92 -0.54
CA THR A 95 -1.99 -19.25 0.76
C THR A 95 -2.25 -17.75 0.59
N PRO A 96 -2.93 -17.05 1.51
CA PRO A 96 -3.74 -17.62 2.58
C PRO A 96 -4.97 -18.35 2.02
N THR A 97 -5.42 -19.40 2.71
CA THR A 97 -6.59 -20.19 2.31
C THR A 97 -7.90 -19.45 2.59
N THR A 98 -8.96 -19.78 1.86
CA THR A 98 -10.32 -19.30 2.18
C THR A 98 -10.68 -19.59 3.63
N GLY A 99 -11.27 -18.60 4.32
CA GLY A 99 -11.62 -18.63 5.73
C GLY A 99 -10.49 -18.27 6.69
N SER A 100 -9.25 -18.11 6.20
CA SER A 100 -8.15 -17.61 7.03
C SER A 100 -8.37 -16.15 7.40
N ASP A 101 -8.00 -15.80 8.63
CA ASP A 101 -7.95 -14.41 9.06
C ASP A 101 -6.73 -13.70 8.42
N ALA A 102 -6.93 -12.46 8.01
CA ALA A 102 -5.90 -11.57 7.51
C ALA A 102 -6.05 -10.19 8.16
N ILE A 103 -4.94 -9.47 8.22
CA ILE A 103 -4.88 -8.14 8.82
C ILE A 103 -4.62 -7.12 7.72
N VAL A 104 -5.43 -6.06 7.70
CA VAL A 104 -5.21 -4.87 6.87
C VAL A 104 -4.80 -3.72 7.78
N LEU A 105 -3.68 -3.08 7.44
CA LEU A 105 -3.15 -1.92 8.16
C LEU A 105 -3.27 -0.68 7.29
N GLY A 106 -3.69 0.45 7.86
CA GLY A 106 -3.84 1.67 7.08
C GLY A 106 -4.08 2.93 7.89
N LEU A 107 -3.93 4.07 7.20
CA LEU A 107 -4.25 5.41 7.68
C LEU A 107 -5.44 6.00 6.91
N GLY A 108 -6.24 5.16 6.26
CA GLY A 108 -7.33 5.56 5.37
C GLY A 108 -8.53 6.19 6.08
N VAL A 109 -9.61 6.38 5.33
CA VAL A 109 -10.90 6.82 5.86
C VAL A 109 -11.52 5.70 6.71
N LEU A 110 -12.15 6.06 7.83
CA LEU A 110 -12.76 5.10 8.76
C LEU A 110 -14.23 4.82 8.49
N THR A 111 -14.86 5.67 7.68
CA THR A 111 -16.29 5.62 7.39
C THR A 111 -16.52 5.97 5.93
N GLU A 112 -17.45 5.25 5.30
CA GLU A 112 -17.86 5.51 3.92
C GLU A 112 -18.33 6.97 3.74
N GLY A 113 -17.99 7.57 2.60
CA GLY A 113 -18.35 8.95 2.26
C GLY A 113 -17.52 10.03 2.99
N SER A 114 -16.62 9.66 3.89
CA SER A 114 -15.70 10.61 4.52
C SER A 114 -14.51 10.93 3.60
N SER A 115 -14.03 12.17 3.67
CA SER A 115 -12.72 12.56 3.12
C SER A 115 -11.61 12.59 4.18
N ARG A 116 -11.96 12.39 5.46
CA ARG A 116 -11.02 12.46 6.58
C ARG A 116 -10.36 11.12 6.84
N THR A 117 -9.04 11.10 6.63
CA THR A 117 -8.15 9.98 6.96
C THR A 117 -7.80 9.94 8.45
N SER A 118 -7.36 8.78 8.92
CA SER A 118 -6.89 8.61 10.30
C SER A 118 -5.49 9.19 10.51
N ASP A 119 -5.30 9.86 11.65
CA ASP A 119 -3.97 10.31 12.11
C ASP A 119 -3.15 9.16 12.72
N PHE A 120 -3.82 8.09 13.17
CA PHE A 120 -3.23 6.94 13.84
C PHE A 120 -3.37 5.69 12.97
N LEU A 121 -2.32 4.87 12.91
CA LEU A 121 -2.36 3.61 12.20
C LEU A 121 -3.51 2.75 12.74
N GLN A 122 -4.34 2.24 11.85
CA GLN A 122 -5.47 1.39 12.16
C GLN A 122 -5.17 -0.04 11.73
N GLU A 123 -5.84 -0.98 12.41
CA GLU A 123 -5.81 -2.41 12.14
C GLU A 123 -7.24 -2.90 11.92
N GLY A 124 -7.47 -3.59 10.81
CA GLY A 124 -8.74 -4.24 10.49
C GLY A 124 -8.52 -5.73 10.26
N ASN A 125 -9.29 -6.55 10.96
CA ASN A 125 -9.28 -8.00 10.77
C ASN A 125 -10.33 -8.36 9.72
N VAL A 126 -9.91 -9.11 8.70
CA VAL A 126 -10.76 -9.56 7.60
C VAL A 126 -10.59 -11.06 7.42
N GLN A 127 -11.56 -11.71 6.75
CA GLN A 127 -11.42 -13.10 6.35
C GLN A 127 -11.25 -13.21 4.85
N ILE A 128 -10.36 -14.12 4.44
CA ILE A 128 -10.16 -14.44 3.03
C ILE A 128 -11.40 -15.18 2.52
N ILE A 129 -11.97 -14.68 1.43
CA ILE A 129 -13.07 -15.33 0.70
C ILE A 129 -12.57 -15.89 -0.62
N ASP A 130 -13.20 -16.96 -1.12
CA ASP A 130 -12.83 -17.50 -2.43
C ASP A 130 -13.30 -16.60 -3.59
N SER A 131 -12.64 -16.72 -4.74
CA SER A 131 -12.92 -15.89 -5.90
C SER A 131 -14.34 -16.06 -6.44
N ASN A 132 -14.98 -17.24 -6.31
CA ASN A 132 -16.35 -17.40 -6.79
C ASN A 132 -17.31 -16.59 -5.93
N THR A 133 -17.14 -16.64 -4.61
CA THR A 133 -17.90 -15.82 -3.66
C THR A 133 -17.68 -14.32 -3.88
N CYS A 134 -16.44 -13.89 -4.13
CA CYS A 134 -16.12 -12.49 -4.45
C CYS A 134 -16.81 -12.03 -5.74
N ASN A 135 -16.73 -12.85 -6.80
CA ASN A 135 -17.30 -12.53 -8.12
C ASN A 135 -18.83 -12.50 -8.11
N ALA A 136 -19.47 -13.36 -7.30
CA ALA A 136 -20.93 -13.47 -7.24
C ALA A 136 -21.62 -12.23 -6.63
N ASN A 137 -20.95 -11.52 -5.73
CA ASN A 137 -21.54 -10.43 -4.96
C ASN A 137 -21.29 -9.02 -5.54
N GLY A 138 -20.98 -8.92 -6.84
CA GLY A 138 -20.89 -7.65 -7.57
C GLY A 138 -19.50 -7.00 -7.58
N TYR A 139 -18.52 -7.54 -6.84
CA TYR A 139 -17.14 -7.07 -6.88
C TYR A 139 -16.34 -7.62 -8.06
N GLN A 140 -16.83 -8.64 -8.78
CA GLN A 140 -16.16 -9.26 -9.94
C GLN A 140 -14.68 -9.67 -9.69
N GLY A 141 -14.28 -9.82 -8.42
CA GLY A 141 -12.91 -10.18 -8.07
C GLY A 141 -11.97 -8.98 -8.00
N GLU A 142 -12.51 -7.77 -8.14
CA GLU A 142 -11.79 -6.52 -8.03
C GLU A 142 -11.94 -5.95 -6.62
N VAL A 143 -10.81 -5.75 -5.95
CA VAL A 143 -10.71 -4.82 -4.83
C VAL A 143 -10.38 -3.47 -5.47
N VAL A 144 -11.34 -2.55 -5.45
CA VAL A 144 -11.10 -1.14 -5.78
C VAL A 144 -10.31 -0.47 -4.67
#